data_AF-A0A7R9K9T5-F1
#
_entry.id   AF-A0A7R9K9T5-F1
#
_cell.length_a   1.000
_cell.length_b   1.000
_cell.length_c   1.000
_cell.angle_alpha   90.00
_cell.angle_beta   90.00
_cell.angle_gamma   90.00
#
_symmetry.space_group_name_H-M   'P 1'
#
loop_
_entity.id
_entity.type
_entity.pdbx_description
1 polymer ?
#
loop_
_entity_poly.entity_id
_entity_poly.type
_entity_poly.pdbx_seq_one_letter_code
_entity_poly.pdbx_strand_id
1 'polypeptide(L)'
;TVVRLDPHIGLLHRGTEKLIEYKTYTQALPYFDRLDYVSMMCNEQCYSLAVEKLLNIDIPRRAKYIRVLFGEITRILNHIMAVGTHALDIGALTPFFWLFEEREKMMEFYERVSGARMHAAYIRPGGVSQVC
;
A
#
# COMPACT_ATOMS: atom_id res chain seq x y z
N THR A 1 23.89 29.23 2.67
CA THR A 1 23.91 27.96 3.43
C THR A 1 22.70 27.92 4.33
N VAL A 2 22.09 26.75 4.52
CA VAL A 2 20.99 26.60 5.49
C VAL A 2 21.60 26.52 6.88
N VAL A 3 21.18 27.41 7.79
CA VAL A 3 21.73 27.50 9.17
C VAL A 3 20.88 26.68 10.17
N ARG A 4 19.57 26.59 9.92
CA ARG A 4 18.60 25.80 10.69
C ARG A 4 17.40 25.44 9.82
N LEU A 5 16.86 24.24 10.00
CA LEU A 5 15.67 23.75 9.31
C LEU A 5 14.81 22.97 10.29
N ASP A 6 13.59 23.45 10.53
CA ASP A 6 12.61 22.83 11.44
C ASP A 6 11.38 22.39 10.62
N PRO A 7 11.25 21.09 10.26
CA PRO A 7 10.09 20.61 9.52
C PRO A 7 8.91 20.40 10.47
N HIS A 8 7.87 21.23 10.32
CA HIS A 8 6.62 21.04 11.06
C HIS A 8 5.75 19.95 10.41
N ILE A 9 5.69 18.79 11.06
CA ILE A 9 4.89 17.62 10.63
C ILE A 9 3.57 17.59 11.41
N GLY A 10 2.51 17.01 10.83
CA GLY A 10 1.22 16.82 11.51
C GLY A 10 0.01 17.42 10.78
N LEU A 11 0.23 18.13 9.68
CA LEU A 11 -0.86 18.70 8.85
C LEU A 11 -1.82 17.66 8.28
N LEU A 12 -1.35 16.41 8.12
CA LEU A 12 -2.15 15.25 7.69
C LEU A 12 -2.44 14.27 8.84
N HIS A 13 -2.25 14.67 10.10
CA HIS A 13 -2.55 13.80 11.24
C HIS A 13 -4.06 13.59 11.35
N ARG A 14 -4.49 12.33 11.27
CA ARG A 14 -5.91 11.93 11.25
C ARG A 14 -6.36 11.18 12.49
N GLY A 15 -5.49 11.02 13.50
CA GLY A 15 -5.81 10.23 14.70
C GLY A 15 -6.19 8.78 14.39
N THR A 16 -5.59 8.17 13.37
CA THR A 16 -5.97 6.84 12.86
C THR A 16 -5.86 5.76 13.92
N GLU A 17 -4.85 5.83 14.79
CA GLU A 17 -4.66 4.91 15.90
C GLU A 17 -5.86 4.90 16.85
N LYS A 18 -6.37 6.09 17.21
CA LYS A 18 -7.54 6.22 18.08
C LYS A 18 -8.80 5.68 17.42
N LEU A 19 -8.95 5.85 16.11
CA LEU A 19 -10.09 5.32 15.36
C LEU A 19 -10.06 3.79 15.26
N ILE A 20 -8.87 3.18 15.26
CA ILE A 20 -8.71 1.73 15.20
C ILE A 20 -9.15 1.08 16.52
N GLU A 21 -8.94 1.74 17.68
CA GLU A 21 -9.36 1.21 18.99
C GLU A 21 -10.87 0.95 19.09
N TYR A 22 -11.69 1.74 18.41
CA TYR A 22 -13.15 1.61 18.42
C TYR A 22 -13.69 0.63 17.35
N LYS A 23 -12.81 -0.02 16.58
CA LYS A 23 -13.18 -0.86 15.44
C LYS A 23 -12.67 -2.29 15.58
N THR A 24 -13.38 -3.21 14.94
CA THR A 24 -12.95 -4.61 14.89
C THR A 24 -11.76 -4.79 13.94
N TYR A 25 -11.01 -5.88 14.10
CA TYR A 25 -9.80 -6.15 13.29
C TYR A 25 -10.06 -6.14 11.77
N THR A 26 -11.22 -6.60 11.31
CA THR A 26 -11.59 -6.58 9.90
C THR A 26 -11.97 -5.18 9.42
N GLN A 27 -12.62 -4.38 10.27
CA GLN A 27 -12.97 -2.99 9.98
C GLN A 27 -11.76 -2.05 10.05
N ALA A 28 -10.70 -2.44 10.77
CA ALA A 28 -9.46 -1.69 10.87
C ALA A 28 -8.59 -1.83 9.60
N LEU A 29 -8.75 -2.89 8.81
CA LEU A 29 -7.92 -3.19 7.64
C LEU A 29 -7.81 -2.04 6.63
N PRO A 30 -8.91 -1.36 6.22
CA PRO A 30 -8.84 -0.29 5.23
C PRO A 30 -8.09 0.97 5.72
N TYR A 31 -7.79 1.10 7.02
CA TYR A 31 -6.96 2.20 7.51
C TYR A 31 -5.51 2.03 7.08
N PHE A 32 -4.99 0.80 7.06
CA PHE A 32 -3.60 0.52 6.69
C PHE A 32 -3.33 0.83 5.21
N ASP A 33 -4.31 0.56 4.36
CA ASP A 33 -4.33 0.94 2.94
C ASP A 33 -4.21 2.46 2.71
N ARG A 34 -4.57 3.27 3.70
CA ARG A 34 -4.61 4.74 3.62
C ARG A 34 -3.44 5.40 4.36
N LEU A 35 -2.59 4.63 5.04
CA LEU A 35 -1.41 5.16 5.72
C LEU A 35 -0.32 5.47 4.70
N ASP A 36 0.18 4.45 3.99
CA ASP A 36 0.96 4.64 2.77
C ASP A 36 0.04 4.36 1.56
N TYR A 37 -0.35 5.45 0.91
CA TYR A 37 -1.28 5.47 -0.22
C TYR A 37 -0.64 4.98 -1.54
N VAL A 38 0.68 4.76 -1.56
CA VAL A 38 1.40 4.26 -2.74
C VAL A 38 1.56 2.74 -2.65
N SER A 39 1.88 2.20 -1.46
CA SER A 39 2.06 0.76 -1.24
C SER A 39 0.96 0.11 -0.39
N MET A 40 -0.27 0.20 -0.87
CA MET A 40 -1.49 -0.45 -0.32
C MET A 40 -1.28 -1.91 0.15
N MET A 41 -1.03 -2.85 -0.77
CA MET A 41 -0.95 -4.29 -0.45
C MET A 41 0.13 -4.63 0.58
N CYS A 42 1.27 -3.92 0.57
CA CYS A 42 2.32 -4.12 1.57
C CYS A 42 1.84 -3.78 2.99
N ASN A 43 1.03 -2.72 3.14
CA ASN A 43 0.47 -2.33 4.43
C ASN A 43 -0.57 -3.34 4.91
N GLU A 44 -1.46 -3.79 4.02
CA GLU A 44 -2.43 -4.85 4.32
C GLU A 44 -1.74 -6.15 4.73
N GLN A 45 -0.65 -6.50 4.04
CA GLN A 45 0.16 -7.67 4.35
C GLN A 45 0.83 -7.54 5.71
N CYS A 46 1.41 -6.38 6.04
CA CYS A 46 2.02 -6.14 7.35
C CYS A 46 0.99 -6.30 8.47
N TYR A 47 -0.20 -5.72 8.29
CA TYR A 47 -1.29 -5.87 9.25
C TYR A 47 -1.78 -7.31 9.37
N SER A 48 -1.98 -7.98 8.24
CA SER A 48 -2.45 -9.38 8.22
C SER A 48 -1.46 -10.33 8.88
N LEU A 49 -0.15 -10.16 8.64
CA LEU A 49 0.90 -10.94 9.29
C LEU A 49 0.94 -10.72 10.80
N ALA A 50 0.72 -9.48 11.27
CA ALA A 50 0.64 -9.19 12.70
C ALA A 50 -0.56 -9.89 13.36
N VAL A 51 -1.73 -9.85 12.73
CA VAL A 51 -2.94 -10.53 13.22
C VAL A 51 -2.79 -12.05 13.17
N GLU A 52 -2.22 -12.59 12.09
CA GLU A 52 -1.98 -14.04 11.92
C GLU A 52 -0.98 -14.58 12.95
N LYS A 53 0.04 -13.80 13.31
CA LYS A 53 0.99 -14.14 14.37
C LYS A 53 0.33 -14.16 15.75
N LEU A 54 -0.59 -13.23 16.03
CA LEU A 54 -1.34 -13.22 17.29
C LEU A 54 -2.31 -14.41 17.41
N LEU A 55 -2.90 -14.83 16.28
CA LEU A 55 -3.83 -15.95 16.22
C LEU A 55 -3.14 -17.32 16.05
N ASN A 56 -1.82 -17.35 15.82
CA ASN A 56 -1.05 -18.56 15.52
C ASN A 56 -1.63 -19.39 14.35
N ILE A 57 -2.09 -18.72 13.29
CA ILE A 57 -2.66 -19.36 12.11
C ILE A 57 -1.61 -19.42 11.00
N ASP A 58 -1.49 -20.56 10.32
CA ASP A 58 -0.74 -20.65 9.07
C ASP A 58 -1.66 -20.56 7.85
N ILE A 59 -1.19 -19.88 6.83
CA ILE A 59 -1.95 -19.50 5.64
C ILE A 59 -1.69 -20.55 4.55
N PRO A 60 -2.68 -20.88 3.69
CA PRO A 60 -2.45 -21.77 2.56
C PRO A 60 -1.32 -21.28 1.65
N ARG A 61 -0.53 -22.23 1.13
CA ARG A 61 0.65 -21.97 0.29
C ARG A 61 0.34 -21.07 -0.92
N ARG A 62 -0.84 -21.22 -1.54
CA ARG A 62 -1.29 -20.37 -2.66
C ARG A 62 -1.39 -18.89 -2.27
N ALA A 63 -1.95 -18.59 -1.11
CA ALA A 63 -2.08 -17.21 -0.65
C ALA A 63 -0.73 -16.57 -0.32
N LYS A 64 0.25 -17.34 0.19
CA LYS A 64 1.63 -16.85 0.38
C LYS A 64 2.25 -16.38 -0.93
N TYR A 65 2.13 -17.17 -2.02
CA TYR A 65 2.65 -16.78 -3.33
C TYR A 65 1.94 -15.56 -3.91
N ILE A 66 0.62 -15.50 -3.81
CA ILE A 66 -0.17 -14.35 -4.29
C ILE A 66 0.24 -13.07 -3.56
N ARG A 67 0.38 -13.11 -2.22
CA ARG A 67 0.82 -11.96 -1.42
C ARG A 67 2.21 -11.48 -1.85
N VAL A 68 3.16 -12.38 -2.05
CA VAL A 68 4.51 -12.01 -2.51
C VAL A 68 4.47 -11.41 -3.91
N LEU A 69 3.70 -11.99 -4.84
CA LEU A 69 3.56 -11.47 -6.20
C LEU A 69 3.01 -10.05 -6.21
N PHE A 70 1.91 -9.79 -5.50
CA PHE A 70 1.34 -8.44 -5.41
C PHE A 70 2.22 -7.49 -4.58
N GLY A 71 2.93 -8.00 -3.57
CA GLY A 71 3.92 -7.25 -2.81
C GLY A 71 5.04 -6.71 -3.69
N GLU A 72 5.58 -7.53 -4.59
CA GLU A 72 6.61 -7.08 -5.53
C GLU A 72 6.07 -6.11 -6.58
N ILE A 73 4.83 -6.30 -7.07
CA ILE A 73 4.19 -5.31 -7.97
C ILE A 73 4.01 -3.97 -7.25
N THR A 74 3.53 -3.97 -5.99
CA THR A 74 3.44 -2.72 -5.19
C THR A 74 4.80 -2.09 -4.94
N ARG A 75 5.88 -2.89 -4.81
CA ARG A 75 7.24 -2.38 -4.64
C ARG A 75 7.69 -1.61 -5.89
N ILE A 76 7.49 -2.20 -7.07
CA ILE A 76 7.80 -1.57 -8.35
C ILE A 76 7.04 -0.25 -8.50
N LEU A 77 5.74 -0.25 -8.19
CA LEU A 77 4.90 0.95 -8.21
C LEU A 77 5.39 2.05 -7.26
N ASN A 78 5.83 1.67 -6.06
CA ASN A 78 6.34 2.63 -5.09
C ASN A 78 7.65 3.26 -5.57
N HIS A 79 8.57 2.45 -6.13
CA HIS A 79 9.81 2.98 -6.70
C HIS A 79 9.57 3.87 -7.92
N ILE A 80 8.62 3.52 -8.80
CA ILE A 80 8.22 4.35 -9.94
C ILE A 80 7.71 5.71 -9.44
N MET A 81 6.85 5.73 -8.42
CA MET A 81 6.35 6.97 -7.84
C MET A 81 7.50 7.80 -7.24
N ALA A 82 8.37 7.17 -6.44
CA ALA A 82 9.48 7.84 -5.79
C ALA A 82 10.47 8.46 -6.80
N VAL A 83 10.88 7.71 -7.82
CA VAL A 83 11.81 8.20 -8.85
C VAL A 83 11.13 9.23 -9.75
N GLY A 84 9.88 9.00 -10.14
CA GLY A 84 9.13 9.92 -11.02
C GLY A 84 8.89 11.28 -10.37
N THR A 85 8.46 11.30 -9.11
CA THR A 85 8.21 12.55 -8.36
C THR A 85 9.51 13.27 -8.03
N HIS A 86 10.55 12.55 -7.61
CA HIS A 86 11.85 13.15 -7.35
C HIS A 86 12.48 13.78 -8.62
N ALA A 87 12.35 13.11 -9.77
CA ALA A 87 12.78 13.66 -11.05
C ALA A 87 11.98 14.93 -11.42
N LEU A 88 10.68 14.94 -11.15
CA LEU A 88 9.81 16.09 -11.36
C LEU A 88 10.21 17.28 -10.48
N ASP A 89 10.50 17.04 -9.19
CA ASP A 89 10.94 18.06 -8.23
C ASP A 89 12.28 18.71 -8.63
N ILE A 90 13.15 17.96 -9.32
CA ILE A 90 14.41 18.47 -9.89
C ILE A 90 14.19 19.22 -11.22
N GLY A 91 13.06 19.00 -11.90
CA GLY A 91 12.69 19.66 -13.15
C GLY A 91 12.68 18.77 -14.39
N ALA A 92 12.90 17.45 -14.25
CA ALA A 92 12.80 16.50 -15.36
C ALA A 92 11.36 16.03 -15.57
N LEU A 93 10.67 16.65 -16.53
CA LEU A 93 9.25 16.40 -16.83
C LEU A 93 8.98 15.09 -17.60
N THR A 94 9.89 14.72 -18.51
CA THR A 94 9.68 13.58 -19.42
C THR A 94 9.62 12.20 -18.75
N PRO A 95 10.50 11.83 -17.78
CA PRO A 95 10.44 10.50 -17.18
C PRO A 95 9.18 10.28 -16.34
N PHE A 96 8.60 11.35 -15.79
CA PHE A 96 7.36 11.27 -15.02
C PHE A 96 6.21 10.71 -15.87
N PHE A 97 6.01 11.22 -17.09
CA PHE A 97 4.93 10.76 -17.96
C PHE A 97 5.13 9.33 -18.45
N TRP A 98 6.36 8.93 -18.80
CA TRP A 98 6.63 7.55 -19.24
C TRP A 98 6.39 6.54 -18.12
N LEU A 99 6.83 6.85 -16.90
CA LEU A 99 6.65 5.97 -15.75
C LEU A 99 5.19 5.89 -15.29
N PHE A 100 4.42 6.98 -15.44
CA PHE A 100 2.99 6.98 -15.10
C PHE A 100 2.14 6.13 -16.05
N GLU A 101 2.53 5.99 -17.31
CA GLU A 101 1.88 5.06 -18.24
C GLU A 101 2.04 3.60 -17.78
N GLU A 102 3.25 3.20 -17.38
CA GLU A 102 3.50 1.86 -16.83
C GLU A 102 2.77 1.64 -15.50
N ARG A 103 2.71 2.68 -14.66
CA ARG A 103 1.91 2.66 -13.43
C ARG A 103 0.43 2.40 -13.70
N GLU A 104 -0.12 2.99 -14.75
CA GLU A 104 -1.52 2.81 -15.14
C GLU A 104 -1.83 1.36 -15.54
N LYS A 105 -0.93 0.73 -16.31
CA LYS A 105 -1.05 -0.70 -16.69
C LYS A 105 -1.09 -1.60 -15.45
N MET A 106 -0.26 -1.31 -14.44
CA MET A 106 -0.28 -2.05 -13.18
C MET A 106 -1.53 -1.78 -12.34
N MET A 107 -2.10 -0.58 -12.40
CA MET A 107 -3.38 -0.27 -11.73
C MET A 107 -4.55 -1.05 -12.33
N GLU A 108 -4.52 -1.33 -13.64
CA GLU A 108 -5.49 -2.21 -14.28
C GLU A 108 -5.44 -3.64 -13.69
N PHE A 109 -4.25 -4.13 -13.34
CA PHE A 109 -4.12 -5.43 -12.66
C PHE A 109 -4.76 -5.42 -11.27
N TYR A 110 -4.67 -4.33 -10.51
CA TYR A 110 -5.38 -4.23 -9.22
C TYR A 110 -6.89 -4.14 -9.38
N GLU A 111 -7.35 -3.42 -10.39
CA GLU A 111 -8.78 -3.29 -10.69
C GLU A 111 -9.37 -4.67 -11.05
N ARG A 112 -8.67 -5.46 -11.86
CA ARG A 112 -9.10 -6.82 -12.21
C ARG A 112 -9.19 -7.77 -11.02
N VAL A 113 -8.39 -7.54 -9.99
CA VAL A 113 -8.24 -8.46 -8.85
C VAL A 113 -9.12 -8.08 -7.67
N SER A 114 -9.31 -6.78 -7.43
CA SER A 114 -10.05 -6.27 -6.27
C SER A 114 -11.32 -5.50 -6.63
N GLY A 115 -11.52 -5.16 -7.91
CA GLY A 115 -12.58 -4.24 -8.35
C GLY A 115 -12.29 -2.77 -8.06
N ALA A 116 -11.17 -2.47 -7.38
CA ALA A 116 -10.74 -1.12 -7.06
C ALA A 116 -9.36 -0.83 -7.64
N ARG A 117 -9.18 0.36 -8.21
CA ARG A 117 -7.89 0.82 -8.75
C ARG A 117 -6.90 1.18 -7.66
N MET A 118 -7.38 1.79 -6.58
CA MET A 118 -6.62 2.10 -5.37
C MET A 118 -7.46 1.75 -4.15
N HIS A 119 -6.79 1.37 -3.05
CA HIS A 119 -7.38 0.80 -1.84
C HIS A 119 -8.20 -0.49 -2.10
N ALA A 120 -7.49 -1.62 -2.20
CA ALA A 120 -8.03 -2.88 -2.69
C ALA A 120 -8.71 -3.73 -1.60
N ALA A 121 -8.39 -3.55 -0.32
CA ALA A 121 -8.88 -4.42 0.77
C ALA A 121 -8.71 -5.93 0.46
N TYR A 122 -7.66 -6.29 -0.28
CA TYR A 122 -7.52 -7.59 -0.94
C TYR A 122 -6.81 -8.60 -0.05
N ILE A 123 -5.71 -8.19 0.59
CA ILE A 123 -5.02 -9.01 1.56
C ILE A 123 -5.75 -8.86 2.89
N ARG A 124 -6.21 -9.98 3.46
CA ARG A 124 -6.96 -10.00 4.71
C ARG A 124 -6.32 -10.96 5.71
N PRO A 125 -6.50 -10.75 7.03
CA PRO A 125 -6.10 -11.71 8.04
C PRO A 125 -6.72 -13.08 7.72
N GLY A 126 -5.87 -14.10 7.57
CA GLY A 126 -6.27 -15.45 7.18
C GLY A 126 -6.09 -15.77 5.69
N GLY A 127 -5.62 -14.84 4.87
CA GLY A 127 -5.26 -15.09 3.47
C GLY A 127 -5.55 -13.93 2.53
N VAL A 128 -6.48 -14.16 1.60
CA VAL A 128 -6.79 -13.24 0.50
C VAL A 128 -8.30 -13.21 0.30
N SER A 129 -8.88 -12.05 0.00
CA SER A 129 -10.33 -11.81 -0.05
C SER A 129 -11.05 -12.64 -1.11
N GLN A 130 -10.54 -12.66 -2.35
CA GLN A 130 -11.12 -13.42 -3.45
C GLN A 130 -10.04 -14.07 -4.31
N VAL A 131 -10.31 -15.31 -4.71
CA VAL A 131 -9.54 -16.05 -5.70
C VAL A 131 -10.31 -15.90 -7.01
N CYS A 132 -9.78 -15.16 -7.97
CA CYS A 132 -10.25 -15.25 -9.36
C CYS A 132 -10.07 -16.68 -9.89
#